data_AF-A0A4Y2WCE1-F1
#
_entry.id   AF-A0A4Y2WCE1-F1
#
_cell.length_a   1.000
_cell.length_b   1.000
_cell.length_c   1.000
_cell.angle_alpha   90.00
_cell.angle_beta   90.00
_cell.angle_gamma   90.00
#
_symmetry.space_group_name_H-M   'P 1'
#
loop_
_entity.id
_entity.type
_entity.pdbx_description
1 polymer ?
#
loop_
_entity_poly.entity_id
_entity_poly.type
_entity_poly.pdbx_seq_one_letter_code
_entity_poly.pdbx_strand_id
1 'polypeptide(L)'
;MSEFQRGMIVGARSSGGSVTETANLLLFARSTVSAVVTAYTKEGKTTSSKHNSGRNSKLADRDRRVLKRIVARKHKQSLSEITSEMNSHL
;
A
#
# COMPACT_ATOMS: atom_id res chain seq x y z
N MET A 1 -7.78 1.38 11.81
CA MET A 1 -7.01 0.80 12.93
C MET A 1 -5.58 1.27 12.84
N SER A 2 -5.11 1.97 13.88
CA SER A 2 -3.77 2.57 13.92
C SER A 2 -2.67 1.53 14.13
N GLU A 3 -1.42 1.90 13.84
CA GLU A 3 -0.25 1.06 14.15
C GLU A 3 -0.12 0.81 15.66
N PHE A 4 -0.43 1.82 16.48
CA PHE A 4 -0.47 1.68 17.93
C PHE A 4 -1.46 0.60 18.38
N GLN A 5 -2.70 0.61 17.86
CA GLN A 5 -3.70 -0.41 18.16
C GLN A 5 -3.26 -1.81 17.74
N ARG A 6 -2.57 -1.95 16.60
CA ARG A 6 -1.99 -3.22 16.16
C ARG A 6 -0.88 -3.68 17.09
N GLY A 7 -0.03 -2.75 17.55
CA GLY A 7 1.00 -2.99 18.56
C GLY A 7 0.41 -3.51 19.87
N MET A 8 -0.67 -2.90 20.36
CA MET A 8 -1.36 -3.38 21.56
C MET A 8 -1.90 -4.80 21.41
N ILE A 9 -2.50 -5.14 20.25
CA ILE A 9 -2.98 -6.50 19.97
C ILE A 9 -1.83 -7.51 19.99
N VAL A 10 -0.71 -7.19 19.34
CA VAL A 10 0.47 -8.07 19.32
C VAL A 10 1.11 -8.20 20.70
N GLY A 11 1.18 -7.11 21.46
CA GLY A 11 1.70 -7.10 22.83
C GLY A 11 0.88 -8.02 23.75
N ALA A 12 -0.45 -7.87 23.76
CA ALA A 12 -1.34 -8.71 24.57
C ALA A 12 -1.27 -10.20 24.21
N ARG A 13 -1.07 -10.52 22.93
CA ARG A 13 -0.87 -11.90 22.46
C ARG A 13 0.50 -12.46 22.84
N SER A 14 1.53 -11.62 22.84
CA SER A 14 2.90 -12.00 23.23
C SER A 14 3.02 -12.22 24.74
N SER A 15 2.19 -11.56 25.54
CA SER A 15 2.08 -11.79 26.99
C SER A 15 1.22 -13.00 27.38
N GLY A 16 0.82 -13.83 26.40
CA GLY A 16 0.07 -15.07 26.65
C GLY A 16 -1.45 -14.95 26.64
N GLY A 17 -2.02 -13.76 26.44
CA GLY A 17 -3.48 -13.58 26.37
C GLY A 17 -4.08 -14.27 25.15
N SER A 18 -5.25 -14.89 25.27
CA SER A 18 -5.95 -15.51 24.14
C SER A 18 -6.51 -14.48 23.15
N VAL A 19 -6.92 -14.95 21.96
CA VAL A 19 -7.54 -14.07 20.95
C VAL A 19 -8.84 -13.45 21.47
N THR A 20 -9.63 -14.22 22.22
CA THR A 20 -10.90 -13.76 22.78
C THR A 20 -10.68 -12.76 23.92
N GLU A 21 -9.75 -13.03 24.84
CA GLU A 21 -9.41 -12.09 25.92
C GLU A 21 -8.87 -10.78 25.35
N THR A 22 -7.98 -10.84 24.35
CA THR A 22 -7.43 -9.65 23.69
C THR A 22 -8.53 -8.83 22.99
N ALA A 23 -9.47 -9.51 22.33
CA ALA A 23 -10.61 -8.88 21.66
C ALA A 23 -11.52 -8.15 22.65
N ASN A 24 -11.82 -8.79 23.77
CA ASN A 24 -12.64 -8.20 24.83
C ASN A 24 -11.92 -7.04 25.54
N LEU A 25 -10.63 -7.20 25.84
CA LEU A 25 -9.82 -6.18 26.52
C LEU A 25 -9.66 -4.91 25.69
N LEU A 26 -9.38 -5.06 24.39
CA LEU A 26 -9.13 -3.94 23.48
C LEU A 26 -10.39 -3.49 22.71
N LEU A 27 -11.56 -4.08 23.04
CA LEU A 27 -12.86 -3.79 22.42
C LEU A 27 -12.83 -3.91 20.88
N PHE A 28 -12.13 -4.92 20.36
CA PHE A 28 -12.09 -5.23 18.93
C PHE A 28 -12.86 -6.50 18.61
N ALA A 29 -13.35 -6.62 17.37
CA ALA A 29 -13.85 -7.88 16.87
C ALA A 29 -12.75 -8.96 16.92
N ARG A 30 -13.12 -10.18 17.32
CA ARG A 30 -12.22 -11.34 17.38
C ARG A 30 -11.53 -11.60 16.02
N SER A 31 -12.24 -11.38 14.91
CA SER A 31 -11.71 -11.48 13.55
C SER A 31 -10.57 -10.49 13.27
N THR A 32 -10.69 -9.25 13.76
CA THR A 32 -9.66 -8.22 13.64
C THR A 32 -8.39 -8.64 14.40
N VAL A 33 -8.54 -9.12 15.64
CA VAL A 33 -7.41 -9.62 16.44
C VAL A 33 -6.73 -10.79 15.72
N SER A 34 -7.50 -11.77 15.25
CA SER A 34 -6.99 -12.91 14.49
C SER A 34 -6.20 -12.49 13.25
N ALA A 35 -6.73 -11.54 12.47
CA ALA A 35 -6.09 -11.04 11.27
C ALA A 35 -4.76 -10.32 11.57
N VAL A 36 -4.70 -9.52 12.65
CA VAL A 36 -3.47 -8.84 13.07
C VAL A 36 -2.41 -9.82 13.53
N VAL A 37 -2.79 -10.79 14.35
CA VAL A 37 -1.87 -11.83 14.85
C VAL A 37 -1.32 -12.63 13.68
N THR A 38 -2.18 -13.05 12.75
CA THR A 38 -1.76 -13.81 11.56
C THR A 38 -0.80 -13.00 10.69
N ALA A 39 -1.10 -11.72 10.45
CA ALA A 39 -0.22 -10.83 9.70
C ALA A 39 1.14 -10.66 10.39
N TYR A 40 1.16 -10.48 11.71
CA TYR A 40 2.38 -10.36 12.50
C TYR A 40 3.21 -11.64 12.48
N THR A 41 2.60 -12.81 12.66
CA THR A 41 3.31 -14.11 12.60
C THR A 41 3.93 -14.35 11.22
N LYS A 42 3.26 -13.89 10.15
CA LYS A 42 3.74 -14.08 8.77
C LYS A 42 4.83 -13.08 8.36
N GLU A 43 4.65 -11.81 8.70
CA GLU A 43 5.47 -10.70 8.16
C GLU A 43 6.44 -10.10 9.21
N GLY A 44 6.29 -10.48 10.49
CA GLY A 44 7.07 -9.94 11.61
C GLY A 44 6.80 -8.46 11.91
N LYS A 45 5.78 -7.87 11.29
CA LYS A 45 5.49 -6.43 11.34
C LYS A 45 4.03 -6.17 11.70
N THR A 46 3.80 -5.11 12.46
CA THR A 46 2.46 -4.61 12.78
C THR A 46 1.96 -3.61 11.74
N THR A 47 2.85 -3.07 10.91
CA THR A 47 2.54 -2.14 9.84
C THR A 47 1.88 -2.85 8.66
N SER A 48 0.82 -2.26 8.11
CA SER A 48 0.18 -2.80 6.92
C SER A 48 0.99 -2.46 5.66
N SER A 49 1.37 -3.47 4.87
CA SER A 49 2.02 -3.28 3.56
C SER A 49 1.11 -2.63 2.51
N LYS A 50 -0.21 -2.48 2.80
CA LYS A 50 -1.20 -1.89 1.88
C LYS A 50 -0.90 -0.47 1.43
N HIS A 51 0.01 0.27 2.07
CA HIS A 51 0.38 1.60 1.57
C HIS A 51 0.96 1.54 0.14
N ASN A 52 1.58 0.42 -0.24
CA ASN A 52 2.13 0.21 -1.58
C ASN A 52 1.23 -0.69 -2.44
N SER A 53 -0.08 -0.70 -2.18
CA SER A 53 -1.01 -1.48 -2.98
C SER A 53 -1.19 -0.87 -4.37
N GLY A 54 -1.14 -1.69 -5.40
CA GLY A 54 -1.37 -1.29 -6.78
C GLY A 54 -0.34 -1.88 -7.74
N ARG A 55 -0.63 -1.81 -9.03
CA ARG A 55 0.33 -2.19 -10.07
C ARG A 55 1.37 -1.08 -10.20
N ASN A 56 2.66 -1.41 -10.06
CA ASN A 56 3.74 -0.48 -10.34
C ASN A 56 3.55 0.14 -11.73
N SER A 57 3.69 1.48 -11.82
CA SER A 57 3.60 2.16 -13.10
C SER A 57 4.80 1.81 -13.97
N LYS A 58 4.57 1.63 -15.27
CA LYS A 58 5.65 1.49 -16.25
C LYS A 58 6.43 2.80 -16.48
N LEU A 59 5.82 3.94 -16.14
CA LEU A 59 6.38 5.27 -16.36
C LEU A 59 6.82 5.84 -15.02
N ALA A 60 8.08 6.28 -14.95
CA ALA A 60 8.57 7.09 -13.84
C ALA A 60 7.91 8.47 -13.85
N ASP A 61 8.01 9.21 -12.74
CA ASP A 61 7.46 10.56 -12.64
C ASP A 61 8.05 11.52 -13.68
N ARG A 62 9.31 11.30 -14.06
CA ARG A 62 9.96 12.06 -15.13
C ARG A 62 9.27 11.82 -16.48
N ASP A 63 9.02 10.56 -16.82
CA ASP A 63 8.39 10.17 -18.07
C ASP A 63 6.97 10.72 -18.16
N ARG A 64 6.23 10.69 -17.03
CA ARG A 64 4.91 11.33 -16.91
C ARG A 64 4.96 12.83 -17.16
N ARG A 65 5.98 13.53 -16.65
CA ARG A 65 6.19 14.96 -16.91
C ARG A 65 6.57 15.25 -18.36
N VAL A 66 7.32 14.37 -19.01
CA VAL A 66 7.65 14.48 -20.45
C VAL A 66 6.38 14.29 -21.27
N LEU A 67 5.65 13.20 -21.04
CA LEU A 67 4.41 12.90 -21.75
C LEU A 67 3.39 14.03 -21.63
N LYS A 68 3.19 14.59 -20.42
CA LYS A 68 2.32 15.76 -20.21
C LYS A 68 2.75 16.97 -21.06
N ARG A 69 4.06 17.22 -21.18
CA ARG A 69 4.58 18.34 -22.00
C ARG A 69 4.38 18.12 -23.49
N ILE A 70 4.58 16.90 -23.99
CA ILE A 70 4.34 16.54 -25.40
C ILE A 70 2.88 16.80 -25.75
N VAL A 71 1.96 16.23 -24.96
CA VAL A 71 0.52 16.36 -25.16
C VAL A 71 0.06 17.82 -25.06
N ALA A 72 0.60 18.59 -24.10
CA ALA A 72 0.24 20.00 -23.93
C ALA A 72 0.72 20.89 -25.08
N ARG A 73 1.89 20.61 -25.68
CA ARG A 73 2.42 21.38 -26.82
C ARG A 73 1.62 21.16 -28.09
N LYS A 74 1.13 19.94 -28.31
CA LYS A 74 0.46 19.54 -29.55
C LYS A 74 -0.78 18.68 -29.25
N HIS A 75 -1.84 19.34 -28.80
CA HIS A 75 -3.12 18.72 -28.43
C HIS A 75 -3.86 17.93 -29.55
N LYS A 76 -3.33 17.90 -30.79
CA LYS A 76 -3.93 17.24 -31.97
C LYS A 76 -3.06 16.10 -32.53
N GLN A 77 -1.97 15.73 -31.86
CA GLN A 77 -1.14 14.60 -32.30
C GLN A 77 -1.86 13.26 -32.12
N SER A 78 -1.58 12.34 -33.04
CA SER A 78 -1.98 10.95 -32.94
C SER A 78 -1.15 10.20 -31.87
N LEU A 79 -1.67 9.07 -31.38
CA LEU A 79 -0.98 8.27 -30.37
C LEU A 79 0.37 7.71 -30.86
N SER A 80 0.51 7.40 -32.15
CA SER A 80 1.76 6.93 -32.75
C SER A 80 2.84 8.01 -32.74
N GLU A 81 2.48 9.26 -33.05
CA GLU A 81 3.38 10.41 -32.98
C GLU A 81 3.80 10.69 -31.54
N ILE A 82 2.86 10.69 -30.59
CA ILE A 82 3.15 10.90 -29.16
C ILE A 82 4.10 9.81 -28.63
N THR A 83 3.87 8.55 -29.01
CA THR A 83 4.71 7.43 -28.59
C THR A 83 6.12 7.55 -29.18
N SER A 84 6.23 7.92 -30.45
CA SER A 84 7.54 8.10 -31.11
C SER A 84 8.32 9.26 -30.49
N GLU A 85 7.66 10.39 -30.21
CA GLU A 85 8.27 11.54 -29.53
C GLU A 85 8.68 11.19 -28.10
N MET A 86 7.86 10.45 -27.36
CA MET A 86 8.21 9.98 -26.00
C MET A 86 9.43 9.06 -26.00
N ASN A 87 9.54 8.15 -26.97
CA ASN A 87 10.69 7.24 -27.10
C ASN A 87 12.00 7.96 -27.44
N SER A 88 11.94 9.14 -28.05
CA SER A 88 13.14 9.97 -28.29
C SER A 88 13.69 10.64 -27.03
N HIS A 89 12.93 10.62 -25.94
CA HIS A 89 13.27 11.23 -24.64
C HIS A 89 13.60 10.22 -23.55
N LEU A 90 13.49 8.91 -23.85
CA LEU A 90 13.98 7.80 -23.02
C LEU A 90 15.49 7.63 -23.23
#